data_AF-D4M1T0-F1
#
_entry.id   AF-D4M1T0-F1
#
_cell.length_a   1.000
_cell.length_b   1.000
_cell.length_c   1.000
_cell.angle_alpha   90.00
_cell.angle_beta   90.00
_cell.angle_gamma   90.00
#
_symmetry.space_group_name_H-M   'P 1'
#
loop_
_entity.id
_entity.type
_entity.pdbx_description
1 polymer ?
#
loop_
_entity_poly.entity_id
_entity_poly.type
_entity_poly.pdbx_seq_one_letter_code
_entity_poly.pdbx_strand_id
1 'polypeptide(L)' 'MTFELLEAIIVKNKIPKNVCLVNDSENDLHTTDMNGIQYCEKRNEICFMEGECIHKPDHAENENWKVLWPVCDE' A
#
# COMPACT_ATOMS: atom_id res chain seq x y z
N MET A 1 4.39 -9.82 2.93
CA MET A 1 5.32 -9.01 2.10
C MET A 1 6.76 -8.96 2.67
N THR A 2 7.80 -8.94 1.83
CA THR A 2 9.22 -8.77 2.25
C THR A 2 9.75 -7.36 1.96
N PHE A 3 10.82 -6.94 2.65
CA PHE A 3 11.46 -5.63 2.44
C PHE A 3 12.02 -5.46 1.01
N GLU A 4 12.61 -6.51 0.44
CA GLU A 4 13.14 -6.48 -0.94
C GLU A 4 12.04 -6.21 -1.98
N LEU A 5 10.86 -6.81 -1.80
CA LEU A 5 9.73 -6.58 -2.69
C LEU A 5 9.22 -5.14 -2.59
N LEU A 6 9.14 -4.60 -1.37
CA LEU A 6 8.75 -3.20 -1.14
C LEU A 6 9.74 -2.24 -1.81
N GLU A 7 11.05 -2.47 -1.65
CA GLU A 7 12.08 -1.66 -2.29
C GLU A 7 11.96 -1.73 -3.83
N ALA A 8 11.75 -2.92 -4.38
CA ALA A 8 11.53 -3.09 -5.82
C ALA A 8 10.31 -2.31 -6.32
N ILE A 9 9.21 -2.29 -5.56
CA ILE A 9 7.98 -1.55 -5.90
C ILE A 9 8.21 -0.04 -5.85
N ILE A 10 8.91 0.45 -4.81
CA ILE A 10 9.28 1.87 -4.65
C ILE A 10 10.13 2.33 -5.83
N VAL A 11 11.17 1.57 -6.17
CA VAL A 11 12.07 1.88 -7.29
C VAL A 11 11.32 1.83 -8.62
N LYS A 12 10.51 0.80 -8.87
CA LYS A 12 9.71 0.62 -10.10
C LYS A 12 8.73 1.77 -10.32
N ASN A 13 8.10 2.26 -9.24
CA ASN A 13 7.11 3.33 -9.31
C ASN A 13 7.69 4.73 -9.11
N LYS A 14 9.02 4.86 -8.94
CA LYS A 14 9.71 6.14 -8.68
C LYS A 14 9.15 6.88 -7.47
N ILE A 15 8.79 6.14 -6.42
CA ILE A 15 8.24 6.72 -5.20
C ILE A 15 9.36 7.41 -4.42
N PRO A 16 9.14 8.63 -3.91
CA PRO A 16 10.12 9.31 -3.07
C PRO A 16 10.50 8.47 -1.83
N LYS A 17 11.78 8.43 -1.47
CA LYS A 17 12.25 7.65 -0.31
C LYS A 17 11.77 8.19 1.05
N ASN A 18 11.26 9.41 1.09
CA ASN A 18 10.69 10.06 2.28
C ASN A 18 9.18 9.77 2.45
N VAL A 19 8.69 8.70 1.82
CA VAL A 19 7.30 8.27 1.90
C VAL A 19 6.95 7.80 3.31
N CYS A 20 5.77 8.17 3.78
CA CYS A 20 5.23 7.71 5.05
C CYS A 20 4.58 6.32 4.85
N LEU A 21 4.91 5.37 5.71
CA LEU A 21 4.35 4.02 5.68
C LEU A 21 3.19 3.96 6.69
N VAL A 22 1.98 3.71 6.19
CA VAL A 22 0.76 3.58 7.00
C VAL A 22 0.13 2.21 6.76
N ASN A 23 -0.57 1.70 7.76
CA ASN A 23 -1.38 0.49 7.65
C ASN A 23 -2.84 0.90 7.86
N ASP A 24 -3.72 0.50 6.94
CA ASP A 24 -5.16 0.81 7.07
C ASP A 24 -5.95 -0.29 7.75
N SER A 25 -5.30 -1.40 8.10
CA SER A 25 -5.97 -2.46 8.84
C SER A 25 -5.93 -2.23 10.35
N GLU A 26 -7.09 -2.31 10.99
CA GLU A 26 -7.22 -2.51 12.44
C GLU A 26 -6.65 -3.86 12.93
N ASN A 27 -6.20 -4.71 12.01
CA ASN A 27 -5.72 -6.05 12.30
C ASN A 27 -4.28 -6.04 12.86
N ASP A 28 -4.17 -5.66 14.13
CA ASP A 28 -2.98 -5.85 14.99
C ASP A 28 -2.63 -7.34 15.20
N LEU A 29 -3.46 -8.28 14.71
CA LEU A 29 -3.41 -9.70 15.08
C LEU A 29 -2.50 -10.59 14.22
N HIS A 30 -1.68 -10.04 13.32
CA HIS A 30 -0.64 -10.80 12.59
C HIS A 30 -1.13 -11.98 11.73
N THR A 31 -2.45 -12.17 11.51
CA THR A 31 -2.98 -13.36 10.83
C THR A 31 -3.34 -13.16 9.36
N THR A 32 -3.49 -11.93 8.88
CA THR A 32 -3.86 -11.68 7.48
C THR A 32 -2.66 -11.23 6.64
N ASP A 33 -2.56 -11.81 5.46
CA ASP A 33 -1.57 -11.46 4.44
C ASP A 33 -1.77 -10.01 3.94
N MET A 34 -1.07 -9.07 4.56
CA MET A 34 -0.95 -7.66 4.13
C MET A 34 -0.13 -7.55 2.86
N ASN A 35 -0.67 -8.07 1.77
CA ASN A 35 -0.05 -8.10 0.46
C ASN A 35 -0.63 -7.02 -0.47
N GLY A 36 -1.48 -6.12 0.01
CA GLY A 36 -1.88 -4.93 -0.73
C GLY A 36 -0.95 -3.75 -0.43
N ILE A 37 -0.58 -2.99 -1.46
CA ILE A 37 0.11 -1.71 -1.38
C ILE A 37 -0.61 -0.71 -2.27
N GLN A 38 -0.98 0.42 -1.69
CA GLN A 38 -1.40 1.61 -2.42
C GLN A 38 -0.48 2.78 -2.13
N TYR A 39 -0.40 3.73 -3.05
CA TYR A 39 0.35 4.97 -2.88
C TYR A 39 -0.51 6.19 -3.19
N CYS A 40 -0.47 7.16 -2.29
CA CYS A 40 -1.05 8.48 -2.47
C CYS A 40 0.07 9.50 -2.69
N GLU A 41 0.15 10.04 -3.91
CA GLU A 41 1.16 11.05 -4.26
C GLU A 41 0.97 12.35 -3.49
N LYS A 42 -0.27 12.78 -3.31
CA LYS A 42 -0.59 14.04 -2.62
C LYS A 42 -0.15 14.04 -1.16
N ARG A 43 -0.23 12.89 -0.51
CA ARG A 43 0.16 12.70 0.90
C ARG A 43 1.58 12.16 1.04
N ASN A 44 2.19 11.72 -0.05
CA ASN A 44 3.44 10.98 -0.07
C ASN A 44 3.40 9.81 0.93
N GLU A 45 2.36 8.99 0.82
CA GLU A 45 2.05 7.90 1.75
C GLU A 45 1.90 6.58 0.98
N ILE A 46 2.52 5.52 1.49
CA ILE A 46 2.27 4.13 1.11
C ILE A 46 1.38 3.52 2.18
N CYS A 47 0.24 2.99 1.75
CA CYS A 47 -0.70 2.28 2.59
C CYS A 47 -0.60 0.77 2.33
N PHE A 48 -0.40 0.01 3.42
CA PHE A 48 -0.51 -1.45 3.41
C PHE A 48 -1.93 -1.88 3.76
N MET A 49 -2.40 -2.89 3.06
CA MET A 49 -3.77 -3.39 3.16
C MET A 49 -3.81 -4.90 2.91
N GLU A 50 -4.91 -5.53 3.29
CA GLU A 50 -5.13 -6.96 3.06
C GLU A 50 -5.24 -7.22 1.54
N GLY A 51 -4.58 -8.28 1.06
CA GLY A 51 -4.45 -8.55 -0.38
C GLY A 51 -5.79 -8.79 -1.10
N GLU A 52 -6.83 -9.18 -0.38
CA GLU A 52 -8.17 -9.45 -0.93
C GLU A 52 -9.08 -8.20 -0.98
N CYS A 53 -8.64 -7.08 -0.41
CA CYS A 53 -9.48 -5.94 -0.12
C CYS A 53 -8.99 -4.66 -0.80
N ILE A 54 -9.09 -4.54 -2.13
CA ILE A 54 -8.67 -3.34 -2.89
C ILE A 54 -9.68 -2.19 -2.76
N HIS A 55 -9.91 -1.71 -1.55
CA HIS A 55 -10.65 -0.46 -1.30
C HIS A 55 -9.68 0.70 -1.06
N LYS A 56 -10.20 1.93 -1.02
CA LYS A 56 -9.39 3.09 -0.62
C LYS A 56 -9.26 3.10 0.91
N PRO A 57 -8.17 3.62 1.47
CA PRO A 57 -8.01 3.68 2.90
C PRO A 57 -9.06 4.58 3.55
N ASP A 58 -9.67 4.14 4.64
CA ASP A 58 -10.78 4.87 5.30
C ASP A 58 -10.33 6.27 5.76
N HIS A 59 -9.09 6.38 6.23
CA HIS A 59 -8.50 7.65 6.68
C HIS A 59 -8.24 8.66 5.54
N ALA A 60 -8.41 8.26 4.28
CA ALA A 60 -8.11 9.06 3.10
C ALA A 60 -8.96 8.68 1.88
N GLU A 61 -10.23 8.37 2.09
CA GLU A 61 -11.19 7.95 1.05
C GLU A 61 -11.32 8.94 -0.13
N ASN A 62 -11.15 10.24 0.17
CA ASN A 62 -11.29 11.34 -0.79
C ASN A 62 -10.05 11.55 -1.66
N GLU A 63 -8.97 10.83 -1.38
CA GLU A 63 -7.73 10.92 -2.14
C GLU A 63 -7.67 9.92 -3.29
N ASN A 64 -6.75 10.21 -4.22
CA ASN A 64 -6.43 9.31 -5.31
C ASN A 64 -5.31 8.38 -4.86
N TRP A 65 -5.65 7.10 -4.78
CA TRP A 65 -4.74 6.01 -4.41
C TRP A 65 -4.42 5.20 -5.64
N LYS A 66 -3.12 5.06 -5.91
CA LYS A 66 -2.61 4.18 -6.97
C LYS A 66 -2.29 2.82 -6.37
N VAL A 67 -2.94 1.77 -6.84
CA VAL A 67 -2.58 0.39 -6.47
C VAL A 67 -1.21 0.05 -7.06
N LEU A 68 -0.31 -0.40 -6.19
CA LEU A 68 1.04 -0.82 -6.55
C LEU A 68 1.19 -2.34 -6.47
N TRP A 69 0.41 -2.99 -5.59
CA TRP A 69 0.42 -4.43 -5.34
C TRP A 69 -0.86 -4.85 -4.55
N PRO A 70 -1.38 -6.09 -4.65
CA PRO A 70 -1.13 -6.99 -5.76
C PRO A 70 -1.57 -6.32 -7.06
N VAL A 71 -0.85 -6.56 -8.14
CA VAL A 71 -1.43 -6.35 -9.46
C VAL A 71 -2.49 -7.45 -9.56
N CYS A 72 -3.77 -7.12 -9.65
CA CYS A 72 -4.73 -8.08 -10.19
C CYS A 72 -4.26 -8.35 -11.62
N ASP A 73 -3.48 -9.42 -11.81
CA ASP A 73 -3.38 -10.05 -13.11
C ASP A 73 -4.81 -10.58 -13.41
N GLU A 74 -5.49 -9.95 -14.37
CA GLU A 74 -6.67 -10.52 -15.03
C GLU A 74 -6.31 -11.85 -15.70
#